data_AF-A0A226NAA5-F1
#
_entry.id   AF-A0A226NAA5-F1
#
_cell.length_a   1.000
_cell.length_b   1.000
_cell.length_c   1.000
_cell.angle_alpha   90.00
_cell.angle_beta   90.00
_cell.angle_gamma   90.00
#
_symmetry.space_group_name_H-M   'P 1'
#
loop_
_entity.id
_entity.type
_entity.pdbx_description
1 polymer ?
#
loop_
_entity_poly.entity_id
_entity_poly.type
_entity_poly.pdbx_seq_one_letter_code
_entity_poly.pdbx_strand_id
1 'polypeptide(L)'
;MRDRAVDSDVQSQLVAEIILLLSGLIYYDLQEKRREEKRREEKRREEKRREEKRREEKRREEKRREEKRTSCAPRLGPAVTQHAPFFKGTAVVNGEFKELTLDDFKGKYLVLFFYPLDFTFVCPTEIVAFSNKANEFHDVNCEVVAVSVDSHFCHLAWINTPRKSGGLGKMNIPVLSDLTKQISRDYGVLLEGPGIALRGLFIIDPNGVIKHLSVNDLPVGRSVEETLRLVKAFQYVETHGEVCPANWTPDSPTVRAC
;
A
#
# COMPACT_ATOMS: atom_id res chain seq x y z
N MET A 1 58.20 -96.27 -10.35
CA MET A 1 57.85 -95.27 -9.31
C MET A 1 58.03 -93.89 -9.91
N ARG A 2 56.93 -93.24 -10.31
CA ARG A 2 56.71 -91.86 -10.77
C ARG A 2 55.63 -92.00 -11.85
N ASP A 3 54.41 -91.55 -11.54
CA ASP A 3 53.35 -91.19 -12.52
C ASP A 3 51.97 -90.98 -11.86
N ARG A 4 51.78 -91.26 -10.56
CA ARG A 4 50.51 -90.96 -9.86
C ARG A 4 50.45 -89.59 -9.15
N ALA A 5 51.50 -88.78 -9.22
CA ALA A 5 51.54 -87.47 -8.56
C ALA A 5 51.14 -86.30 -9.47
N VAL A 6 51.03 -86.51 -10.79
CA VAL A 6 50.74 -85.43 -11.76
C VAL A 6 49.23 -85.19 -11.92
N ASP A 7 48.38 -86.17 -11.57
CA ASP A 7 46.94 -86.12 -11.85
C ASP A 7 46.12 -85.30 -10.82
N SER A 8 46.55 -85.25 -9.54
CA SER A 8 45.83 -84.48 -8.50
C SER A 8 46.13 -82.97 -8.54
N ASP A 9 47.29 -82.58 -9.07
CA ASP A 9 47.67 -81.17 -9.25
C ASP A 9 46.88 -80.53 -10.40
N VAL A 10 46.70 -81.26 -11.51
CA VAL A 10 45.90 -80.81 -12.67
C VAL A 10 44.43 -80.67 -12.31
N GLN A 11 43.86 -81.59 -11.52
CA GLN A 11 42.49 -81.46 -11.01
C GLN A 11 42.33 -80.26 -10.06
N SER A 12 43.32 -80.01 -9.19
CA SER A 12 43.26 -78.87 -8.26
C SER A 12 43.37 -77.52 -8.98
N GLN A 13 44.19 -77.42 -10.04
CA GLN A 13 44.28 -76.23 -10.90
C GLN A 13 42.99 -75.98 -11.68
N LEU A 14 42.37 -77.02 -12.23
CA LEU A 14 41.10 -76.88 -12.98
C LEU A 14 39.96 -76.40 -12.06
N VAL A 15 39.90 -76.91 -10.83
CA VAL A 15 38.90 -76.46 -9.83
C VAL A 15 39.15 -75.00 -9.44
N ALA A 16 40.41 -74.58 -9.28
CA ALA A 16 40.74 -73.19 -8.97
C ALA A 16 40.35 -72.21 -10.09
N GLU A 17 40.57 -72.58 -11.36
CA GLU A 17 40.15 -71.78 -12.52
C GLU A 17 38.62 -71.65 -12.63
N ILE A 18 37.89 -72.74 -12.37
CA ILE A 18 36.41 -72.72 -12.36
C ILE A 18 35.90 -71.81 -11.24
N ILE A 19 36.49 -71.85 -10.05
CA ILE A 19 36.13 -70.97 -8.93
C ILE A 19 36.41 -69.49 -9.28
N LEU A 20 37.55 -69.20 -9.91
CA LEU A 20 37.89 -67.85 -10.35
C LEU A 20 36.91 -67.34 -11.42
N LEU A 21 36.54 -68.16 -12.40
CA LEU A 21 35.55 -67.80 -13.43
C LEU A 21 34.15 -67.59 -12.84
N LEU A 22 33.69 -68.46 -11.93
CA LEU A 22 32.40 -68.30 -11.24
C LEU A 22 32.38 -67.06 -10.34
N SER A 23 33.47 -66.79 -9.62
CA SER A 23 33.60 -65.57 -8.81
C SER A 23 33.61 -64.30 -9.67
N GLY A 24 34.22 -64.35 -10.85
CA GLY A 24 34.20 -63.25 -11.83
C GLY A 24 32.80 -62.99 -12.39
N LEU A 25 32.04 -64.03 -12.73
CA LEU A 25 30.65 -63.93 -13.19
C LEU A 25 29.72 -63.34 -12.12
N ILE A 26 29.84 -63.81 -10.87
CA ILE A 26 29.07 -63.29 -9.73
C ILE A 26 29.41 -61.81 -9.46
N TYR A 27 30.69 -61.45 -9.53
CA TYR A 27 31.13 -60.06 -9.40
C TYR A 27 30.55 -59.18 -10.51
N TYR A 28 30.56 -59.64 -11.75
CA TYR A 28 29.97 -58.90 -12.88
C TYR A 28 28.46 -58.70 -12.73
N ASP A 29 27.70 -59.73 -12.35
CA ASP A 29 26.25 -59.63 -12.11
C ASP A 29 25.92 -58.69 -10.93
N LEU A 30 26.72 -58.73 -9.86
CA LEU A 30 26.63 -57.77 -8.74
C LEU A 30 26.92 -56.33 -9.17
N GLN A 31 27.87 -56.11 -10.08
CA GLN A 31 28.19 -54.78 -10.61
C GLN A 31 27.10 -54.27 -11.56
N GLU A 32 26.51 -55.12 -12.40
CA GLU A 32 25.35 -54.81 -13.23
C GLU A 32 24.14 -54.39 -12.37
N LYS A 33 23.79 -55.18 -11.34
CA LYS A 33 22.71 -54.84 -10.41
C LYS A 33 22.93 -53.50 -9.71
N ARG A 34 24.16 -53.20 -9.25
CA ARG A 34 24.50 -51.88 -8.67
C ARG A 34 24.39 -50.74 -9.69
N ARG A 35 24.76 -50.96 -10.96
CA ARG A 35 24.63 -49.96 -12.03
C ARG A 35 23.17 -49.68 -12.37
N GLU A 36 22.34 -50.73 -12.43
CA GLU A 36 20.90 -50.58 -12.62
C GLU A 36 20.22 -49.84 -11.46
N GLU A 37 20.60 -50.15 -10.22
CA GLU A 37 20.07 -49.49 -9.03
C GLU A 37 20.43 -47.99 -9.03
N LYS A 38 21.68 -47.64 -9.35
CA LYS A 38 22.10 -46.23 -9.52
C LYS A 38 21.30 -45.52 -10.62
N ARG A 39 21.07 -46.16 -11.77
CA ARG A 39 20.25 -45.61 -12.86
C ARG A 39 18.79 -45.39 -12.43
N ARG A 40 18.22 -46.31 -11.63
CA ARG A 40 16.86 -46.18 -11.08
C ARG A 40 16.78 -45.05 -10.06
N GLU A 41 17.79 -44.91 -9.21
CA GLU A 41 17.85 -43.84 -8.21
C GLU A 41 18.01 -42.46 -8.87
N GLU A 42 18.85 -42.36 -9.90
CA GLU A 42 19.04 -41.15 -10.68
C GLU A 42 17.74 -40.72 -11.40
N LYS A 43 17.04 -41.66 -12.04
CA LYS A 43 15.71 -41.40 -12.62
C LYS A 43 14.70 -40.89 -11.58
N ARG A 44 14.66 -41.50 -10.39
CA ARG A 44 13.78 -41.05 -9.29
C ARG A 44 14.14 -39.63 -8.81
N ARG A 45 15.43 -39.29 -8.73
CA ARG A 45 15.89 -37.95 -8.35
C ARG A 45 15.53 -36.90 -9.41
N GLU A 46 15.67 -37.25 -10.68
CA GLU A 46 15.31 -36.36 -11.79
C GLU A 46 13.79 -36.12 -11.85
N GLU A 47 12.99 -37.17 -11.64
CA GLU A 47 11.53 -37.06 -11.58
C GLU A 47 11.06 -36.16 -10.42
N LYS A 48 11.64 -36.34 -9.22
CA LYS A 48 11.38 -35.44 -8.07
C LYS A 48 11.71 -33.97 -8.39
N ARG A 49 12.86 -33.70 -9.04
CA ARG A 49 13.25 -32.34 -9.45
C ARG A 49 12.28 -31.74 -10.46
N ARG A 50 11.77 -32.54 -11.41
CA ARG A 50 10.76 -32.09 -12.39
C ARG A 50 9.43 -31.77 -11.73
N GLU A 51 9.02 -32.59 -10.75
CA GLU A 51 7.78 -32.38 -10.01
C GLU A 51 7.85 -31.11 -9.13
N GLU A 52 8.99 -30.88 -8.46
CA GLU A 52 9.22 -29.68 -7.65
C GLU A 52 9.18 -28.40 -8.49
N LYS A 53 9.84 -28.39 -9.66
CA LYS A 53 9.76 -27.28 -10.61
C LYS A 53 8.33 -26.98 -11.05
N ARG A 54 7.55 -28.02 -11.37
CA ARG A 54 6.12 -27.87 -11.74
C ARG A 54 5.28 -27.30 -10.60
N ARG A 55 5.55 -27.68 -9.35
CA ARG A 55 4.86 -27.13 -8.17
C ARG A 55 5.20 -25.66 -7.95
N GLU A 56 6.47 -25.28 -8.12
CA GLU A 56 6.91 -23.90 -7.97
C GLU A 56 6.32 -22.99 -9.07
N GLU A 57 6.28 -23.47 -10.30
CA GLU A 57 5.66 -22.75 -11.43
C GLU A 57 4.16 -22.54 -11.22
N LYS A 58 3.44 -23.59 -10.79
CA LYS A 58 2.02 -23.46 -10.41
C LYS A 58 1.79 -22.42 -9.31
N ARG A 59 2.64 -22.40 -8.27
CA ARG A 59 2.55 -21.39 -7.19
C ARG A 59 2.78 -19.96 -7.69
N ARG A 60 3.75 -19.77 -8.60
CA ARG A 60 4.02 -18.46 -9.22
C ARG A 60 2.86 -18.01 -10.09
N GLU A 61 2.24 -18.93 -10.84
CA GLU A 61 1.10 -18.62 -11.69
C GLU A 61 -0.16 -18.30 -10.87
N GLU A 62 -0.40 -19.05 -9.79
CA GLU A 62 -1.50 -18.80 -8.85
C GLU A 62 -1.36 -17.44 -8.17
N LYS A 63 -0.14 -17.10 -7.70
CA LYS A 63 0.16 -15.78 -7.14
C LYS A 63 -0.06 -14.64 -8.15
N ARG A 64 0.36 -14.83 -9.42
CA ARG A 64 0.08 -13.88 -10.50
C ARG A 64 -1.42 -13.72 -10.78
N ARG A 65 -2.19 -14.81 -10.73
CA ARG A 65 -3.65 -14.78 -10.91
C ARG A 65 -4.35 -14.07 -9.76
N GLU A 66 -3.87 -14.26 -8.54
CA GLU A 66 -4.37 -13.59 -7.34
C GLU A 66 -4.09 -12.08 -7.41
N GLU A 67 -2.86 -11.67 -7.74
CA GLU A 67 -2.48 -10.26 -7.97
C GLU A 67 -3.34 -9.59 -9.07
N LYS A 68 -3.65 -10.34 -10.15
CA LYS A 68 -4.52 -9.86 -11.23
C LYS A 68 -6.00 -9.77 -10.85
N ARG A 69 -6.45 -10.59 -9.89
CA ARG A 69 -7.81 -10.53 -9.33
C ARG A 69 -7.96 -9.33 -8.40
N THR A 70 -6.97 -9.04 -7.57
CA THR A 70 -6.97 -7.82 -6.73
C THR A 70 -6.87 -6.53 -7.55
N SER A 71 -6.25 -6.56 -8.73
CA SER A 71 -6.16 -5.37 -9.60
C SER A 71 -7.44 -5.04 -10.40
N CYS A 72 -8.45 -5.93 -10.41
CA CYS A 72 -9.62 -5.84 -11.28
C CYS A 72 -10.93 -5.51 -10.54
N ALA A 73 -10.90 -5.35 -9.21
CA ALA A 73 -12.02 -4.71 -8.54
C ALA A 73 -12.08 -3.23 -8.97
N PRO A 74 -13.24 -2.70 -9.38
CA PRO A 74 -13.35 -1.27 -9.59
C PRO A 74 -12.99 -0.62 -8.24
N ARG A 75 -11.92 0.17 -8.21
CA ARG A 75 -11.62 0.96 -7.02
C ARG A 75 -12.83 1.87 -6.82
N LEU A 76 -13.65 1.58 -5.82
CA LEU A 76 -14.68 2.51 -5.39
C LEU A 76 -13.91 3.79 -5.03
N GLY A 77 -14.07 4.83 -5.85
CA GLY A 77 -13.53 6.15 -5.53
C GLY A 77 -14.10 6.64 -4.20
N PRO A 78 -13.55 7.71 -3.62
CA PRO A 78 -14.07 8.22 -2.36
C PRO A 78 -15.53 8.64 -2.56
N ALA A 79 -16.39 8.17 -1.67
CA ALA A 79 -17.81 8.42 -1.74
C ALA A 79 -18.34 8.87 -0.38
N VAL A 80 -19.25 9.84 -0.39
CA VAL A 80 -20.00 10.22 0.81
C VAL A 80 -20.72 8.99 1.36
N THR A 81 -20.83 8.89 2.69
CA THR A 81 -21.35 7.74 3.47
C THR A 81 -20.43 6.53 3.58
N GLN A 82 -19.32 6.49 2.85
CA GLN A 82 -18.33 5.41 2.95
C GLN A 82 -17.17 5.79 3.85
N HIS A 83 -16.47 4.79 4.38
CA HIS A 83 -15.21 5.01 5.09
C HIS A 83 -14.19 5.70 4.17
N ALA A 84 -13.49 6.69 4.72
CA ALA A 84 -12.45 7.40 4.00
C ALA A 84 -11.29 6.44 3.65
N PRO A 85 -10.72 6.53 2.44
CA PRO A 85 -9.54 5.75 2.08
C PRO A 85 -8.42 5.99 3.09
N PHE A 86 -7.81 4.90 3.57
CA PHE A 86 -6.70 4.99 4.51
C PHE A 86 -5.52 5.73 3.86
N PHE A 87 -4.89 6.62 4.62
CA PHE A 87 -3.65 7.27 4.20
C PHE A 87 -2.60 7.21 5.30
N LYS A 88 -1.34 7.23 4.86
CA LYS A 88 -0.15 7.31 5.70
C LYS A 88 0.92 8.08 4.95
N GLY A 89 1.58 9.03 5.61
CA GLY A 89 2.67 9.78 4.99
C GLY A 89 3.40 10.69 5.97
N THR A 90 4.54 11.21 5.52
CA THR A 90 5.31 12.21 6.28
C THR A 90 4.72 13.59 6.03
N ALA A 91 4.42 14.31 7.12
CA ALA A 91 3.97 15.68 7.10
C ALA A 91 4.96 16.61 7.79
N VAL A 92 4.89 17.90 7.48
CA VAL A 92 5.52 18.95 8.26
C VAL A 92 4.52 19.46 9.30
N VAL A 93 4.85 19.30 10.58
CA VAL A 93 4.02 19.73 11.72
C VAL A 93 4.90 20.59 12.62
N ASN A 94 4.51 21.85 12.83
CA ASN A 94 5.28 22.81 13.64
C ASN A 94 6.77 22.93 13.23
N GLY A 95 7.08 22.75 11.94
CA GLY A 95 8.44 22.81 11.40
C GLY A 95 9.25 21.52 11.49
N GLU A 96 8.67 20.44 12.02
CA GLU A 96 9.31 19.13 12.15
C GLU A 96 8.65 18.09 11.24
N PHE A 97 9.41 17.06 10.85
CA PHE A 97 8.86 15.93 10.12
C PHE A 97 8.18 14.96 11.08
N LYS A 98 6.90 14.68 10.83
CA LYS A 98 6.11 13.73 11.61
C LYS A 98 5.36 12.79 10.67
N GLU A 99 5.32 11.51 11.01
CA GLU A 99 4.46 10.55 10.33
C GLU A 99 3.01 10.76 10.79
N LEU A 100 2.09 10.88 9.83
CA LEU A 100 0.66 10.99 10.07
C LEU A 100 -0.08 9.88 9.33
N THR A 101 -1.15 9.42 9.94
CA THR A 101 -2.07 8.41 9.42
C THR A 101 -3.51 8.88 9.60
N LEU A 102 -4.45 8.31 8.84
CA LEU A 102 -5.88 8.56 9.05
C LEU A 102 -6.32 8.23 10.49
N ASP A 103 -5.71 7.21 11.09
CA ASP A 103 -6.05 6.72 12.42
C ASP A 103 -5.72 7.72 13.55
N ASP A 104 -4.77 8.62 13.34
CA ASP A 104 -4.41 9.68 14.30
C ASP A 104 -5.55 10.68 14.52
N PHE A 105 -6.56 10.68 13.64
CA PHE A 105 -7.70 11.58 13.67
C PHE A 105 -8.99 10.93 14.18
N LYS A 106 -8.96 9.66 14.60
CA LYS A 106 -10.12 8.98 15.20
C LYS A 106 -10.66 9.76 16.39
N GLY A 107 -11.98 9.88 16.48
CA GLY A 107 -12.64 10.67 17.54
C GLY A 107 -12.69 12.18 17.27
N LYS A 108 -12.13 12.66 16.14
CA LYS A 108 -12.19 14.05 15.70
C LYS A 108 -12.76 14.15 14.30
N TYR A 109 -13.33 15.31 13.97
CA TYR A 109 -13.56 15.63 12.57
C TYR A 109 -12.22 15.90 11.87
N LEU A 110 -12.12 15.56 10.60
CA LEU A 110 -10.94 15.84 9.77
C LEU A 110 -11.37 16.51 8.46
N VAL A 111 -10.86 17.71 8.23
CA VAL A 111 -10.85 18.34 6.90
C VAL A 111 -9.54 17.95 6.22
N LEU A 112 -9.61 17.02 5.26
CA LEU A 112 -8.49 16.64 4.42
C LEU A 112 -8.62 17.33 3.07
N PHE A 113 -7.69 18.20 2.71
CA PHE A 113 -7.77 18.93 1.45
C PHE A 113 -6.49 18.84 0.64
N PHE A 114 -6.66 18.64 -0.66
CA PHE A 114 -5.59 18.52 -1.63
C PHE A 114 -5.36 19.86 -2.32
N TYR A 115 -4.11 20.16 -2.63
CA TYR A 115 -3.74 21.28 -3.49
C TYR A 115 -2.76 20.83 -4.56
N PRO A 116 -2.74 21.48 -5.74
CA PRO A 116 -1.98 20.99 -6.89
C PRO A 116 -0.48 20.83 -6.64
N LEU A 117 0.21 21.92 -6.26
CA LEU A 117 1.67 22.00 -6.14
C LEU A 117 2.10 23.12 -5.19
N ASP A 118 3.22 22.90 -4.52
CA ASP A 118 4.00 23.92 -3.80
C ASP A 118 4.54 25.01 -4.75
N PHE A 119 4.84 26.19 -4.21
CA PHE A 119 5.41 27.34 -4.96
C PHE A 119 4.60 27.79 -6.19
N THR A 120 3.27 27.71 -6.09
CA THR A 120 2.33 28.21 -7.11
C THR A 120 1.51 29.41 -6.59
N PHE A 121 0.62 29.97 -7.43
CA PHE A 121 -0.03 31.27 -7.17
C PHE A 121 -1.30 31.22 -6.30
N VAL A 122 -2.17 30.23 -6.52
CA VAL A 122 -3.47 30.13 -5.80
C VAL A 122 -3.35 29.30 -4.53
N CYS A 123 -2.53 28.25 -4.53
CA CYS A 123 -2.36 27.36 -3.39
C CYS A 123 -1.98 28.05 -2.06
N PRO A 124 -1.03 29.02 -2.03
CA PRO A 124 -0.65 29.62 -0.75
C PRO A 124 -1.77 30.43 -0.11
N THR A 125 -2.69 31.02 -0.90
CA THR A 125 -3.80 31.80 -0.33
C THR A 125 -4.80 30.90 0.39
N GLU A 126 -5.13 29.74 -0.16
CA GLU A 126 -6.01 28.75 0.48
C GLU A 126 -5.40 28.17 1.75
N ILE A 127 -4.17 27.66 1.65
CA ILE A 127 -3.48 26.98 2.76
C ILE A 127 -3.29 27.94 3.94
N VAL A 128 -2.91 29.20 3.65
CA VAL A 128 -2.78 30.25 4.67
C VAL A 128 -4.14 30.60 5.27
N ALA A 129 -5.22 30.66 4.48
CA ALA A 129 -6.56 30.94 5.00
C ALA A 129 -7.02 29.86 5.98
N PHE A 130 -6.87 28.58 5.64
CA PHE A 130 -7.14 27.47 6.57
C PHE A 130 -6.22 27.52 7.81
N SER A 131 -4.93 27.83 7.64
CA SER A 131 -4.01 27.94 8.76
C SER A 131 -4.33 29.08 9.72
N ASN A 132 -4.79 30.24 9.21
CA ASN A 132 -5.25 31.34 10.06
C ASN A 132 -6.56 30.96 10.76
N LYS A 133 -7.42 30.22 10.04
CA LYS A 133 -8.63 29.51 10.44
C LYS A 133 -8.50 28.47 11.56
N ALA A 134 -7.30 27.90 11.74
CA ALA A 134 -7.12 26.60 12.37
C ALA A 134 -7.74 26.49 13.77
N ASN A 135 -7.64 27.55 14.57
CA ASN A 135 -8.23 27.58 15.91
C ASN A 135 -9.75 27.42 15.89
N GLU A 136 -10.46 28.01 14.92
CA GLU A 136 -11.92 27.87 14.80
C GLU A 136 -12.34 26.42 14.48
N PHE A 137 -11.49 25.67 13.78
CA PHE A 137 -11.69 24.23 13.56
C PHE A 137 -11.36 23.42 14.83
N HIS A 138 -10.26 23.75 15.51
CA HIS A 138 -9.88 23.08 16.76
C HIS A 138 -10.93 23.27 17.87
N ASP A 139 -11.54 24.45 17.97
CA ASP A 139 -12.59 24.77 18.95
C ASP A 139 -13.84 23.88 18.80
N VAL A 140 -14.06 23.34 17.59
CA VAL A 140 -15.15 22.40 17.29
C VAL A 140 -14.64 20.95 17.14
N ASN A 141 -13.49 20.61 17.72
CA ASN A 141 -12.89 19.27 17.65
C ASN A 141 -12.69 18.76 16.20
N CYS A 142 -12.24 19.66 15.32
CA CYS A 142 -11.92 19.37 13.93
C CYS A 142 -10.45 19.69 13.64
N GLU A 143 -9.74 18.74 13.05
CA GLU A 143 -8.38 18.92 12.53
C GLU A 143 -8.43 19.26 11.04
N VAL A 144 -7.41 19.95 10.55
CA VAL A 144 -7.29 20.32 9.13
C VAL A 144 -5.93 19.89 8.61
N VAL A 145 -5.88 19.17 7.50
CA VAL A 145 -4.63 18.67 6.88
C VAL A 145 -4.60 19.03 5.41
N ALA A 146 -3.52 19.71 5.00
CA ALA A 146 -3.24 20.01 3.60
C ALA A 146 -2.40 18.86 2.99
N VAL A 147 -2.67 18.49 1.74
CA VAL A 147 -1.96 17.42 1.03
C VAL A 147 -1.56 17.87 -0.38
N SER A 148 -0.31 17.62 -0.79
CA SER A 148 0.06 17.66 -2.22
C SER A 148 1.03 16.53 -2.56
N VAL A 149 1.34 16.43 -3.85
CA VAL A 149 2.23 15.41 -4.40
C VAL A 149 3.73 15.73 -4.23
N ASP A 150 4.04 16.85 -3.58
CA ASP A 150 5.40 17.31 -3.32
C ASP A 150 6.02 16.55 -2.13
N SER A 151 7.34 16.70 -1.96
CA SER A 151 8.04 16.07 -0.83
C SER A 151 7.92 16.89 0.46
N HIS A 152 8.01 16.23 1.62
CA HIS A 152 8.05 16.91 2.93
C HIS A 152 9.21 17.91 3.05
N PHE A 153 10.33 17.70 2.35
CA PHE A 153 11.41 18.70 2.26
C PHE A 153 10.97 19.97 1.51
N CYS A 154 10.21 19.80 0.42
CA CYS A 154 9.64 20.91 -0.35
C CYS A 154 8.68 21.73 0.52
N HIS A 155 7.79 21.04 1.26
CA HIS A 155 6.87 21.67 2.20
C HIS A 155 7.62 22.49 3.26
N LEU A 156 8.68 21.94 3.86
CA LEU A 156 9.45 22.64 4.88
C LEU A 156 10.14 23.88 4.31
N ALA A 157 10.71 23.78 3.10
CA ALA A 157 11.28 24.94 2.42
C ALA A 157 10.22 26.02 2.13
N TRP A 158 9.00 25.62 1.74
CA TRP A 158 7.92 26.55 1.44
C TRP A 158 7.34 27.21 2.69
N ILE A 159 7.26 26.48 3.81
CA ILE A 159 6.93 26.99 5.15
C ILE A 159 7.97 28.00 5.63
N ASN A 160 9.26 27.72 5.42
CA ASN A 160 10.34 28.62 5.79
C ASN A 160 10.45 29.85 4.87
N THR A 161 9.75 29.85 3.73
CA THR A 161 9.68 31.01 2.84
C THR A 161 8.66 32.02 3.37
N PRO A 162 9.01 33.33 3.49
CA PRO A 162 8.06 34.34 3.94
C PRO A 162 6.85 34.49 3.01
N ARG A 163 5.66 34.76 3.57
CA ARG A 163 4.42 34.99 2.81
C ARG A 163 4.55 36.10 1.76
N LYS A 164 5.33 37.16 2.05
CA LYS A 164 5.62 38.26 1.13
C LYS A 164 6.37 37.83 -0.13
N SER A 165 7.04 36.68 -0.08
CA SER A 165 7.81 36.09 -1.17
C SER A 165 7.09 34.88 -1.80
N GLY A 166 5.78 34.71 -1.54
CA GLY A 166 4.98 33.59 -2.05
C GLY A 166 5.11 32.29 -1.25
N GLY A 167 5.72 32.34 -0.06
CA GLY A 167 5.78 31.21 0.87
C GLY A 167 4.56 31.06 1.76
N LEU A 168 4.54 30.04 2.61
CA LEU A 168 3.46 29.82 3.58
C LEU A 168 3.70 30.55 4.91
N GLY A 169 4.96 30.75 5.29
CA GLY A 169 5.34 31.21 6.62
C GLY A 169 4.91 30.22 7.71
N LYS A 170 4.73 30.70 8.95
CA LYS A 170 4.26 29.86 10.06
C LYS A 170 2.90 29.23 9.71
N MET A 171 2.83 27.91 9.88
CA MET A 171 1.66 27.08 9.64
C MET A 171 1.13 26.50 10.96
N ASN A 172 -0.19 26.49 11.11
CA ASN A 172 -0.92 25.92 12.25
C ASN A 172 -1.66 24.63 11.89
N ILE A 173 -1.47 24.15 10.65
CA ILE A 173 -2.04 22.90 10.15
C ILE A 173 -0.92 22.04 9.56
N PRO A 174 -0.99 20.70 9.65
CA PRO A 174 -0.06 19.81 8.97
C PRO A 174 -0.09 19.96 7.45
N VAL A 175 1.08 19.87 6.82
CA VAL A 175 1.23 19.76 5.37
C VAL A 175 1.83 18.39 5.04
N LEU A 176 1.00 17.49 4.52
CA LEU A 176 1.28 16.09 4.25
C LEU A 176 1.81 15.89 2.83
N SER A 177 2.92 15.15 2.71
CA SER A 177 3.53 14.84 1.42
C SER A 177 3.03 13.50 0.87
N ASP A 178 2.39 13.55 -0.30
CA ASP A 178 1.96 12.40 -1.09
C ASP A 178 2.88 12.17 -2.30
N LEU A 179 4.18 12.00 -2.05
CA LEU A 179 5.20 11.87 -3.09
C LEU A 179 4.90 10.74 -4.09
N THR A 180 4.31 9.64 -3.59
CA THR A 180 3.91 8.46 -4.38
C THR A 180 2.63 8.67 -5.19
N LYS A 181 1.88 9.75 -4.91
CA LYS A 181 0.58 10.10 -5.52
C LYS A 181 -0.52 9.09 -5.18
N GLN A 182 -0.26 8.19 -4.24
CA GLN A 182 -1.17 7.11 -3.91
C GLN A 182 -2.37 7.65 -3.12
N ILE A 183 -2.14 8.61 -2.22
CA ILE A 183 -3.22 9.23 -1.44
C ILE A 183 -4.15 10.00 -2.39
N SER A 184 -3.59 10.81 -3.28
CA SER A 184 -4.34 11.57 -4.29
C SER A 184 -5.13 10.68 -5.24
N ARG A 185 -4.58 9.50 -5.58
CA ARG A 185 -5.26 8.49 -6.40
C ARG A 185 -6.39 7.79 -5.66
N ASP A 186 -6.16 7.40 -4.42
CA ASP A 186 -7.17 6.73 -3.59
C ASP A 186 -8.33 7.66 -3.24
N TYR A 187 -8.05 8.96 -3.11
CA TYR A 187 -9.05 10.02 -3.00
C TYR A 187 -9.53 10.55 -4.38
N GLY A 188 -9.21 9.89 -5.49
CA GLY A 188 -9.79 10.18 -6.81
C GLY A 188 -9.58 11.60 -7.34
N VAL A 189 -8.58 12.33 -6.84
CA VAL A 189 -8.31 13.74 -7.18
C VAL A 189 -7.04 13.91 -8.00
N LEU A 190 -6.27 12.84 -8.23
CA LEU A 190 -5.08 12.88 -9.06
C LEU A 190 -5.41 12.99 -10.55
N LEU A 191 -4.85 13.99 -11.22
CA LEU A 191 -4.77 14.05 -12.68
C LEU A 191 -3.55 13.23 -13.13
N GLU A 192 -3.77 12.01 -13.60
CA GLU A 192 -2.68 11.06 -13.94
C GLU A 192 -1.72 11.61 -15.02
N GLY A 193 -2.22 12.36 -16.00
CA GLY A 193 -1.37 12.93 -17.06
C GLY A 193 -0.40 13.99 -16.55
N PRO A 194 -0.88 15.09 -15.95
CA PRO A 194 -0.04 16.13 -15.37
C PRO A 194 0.70 15.71 -14.08
N GLY A 195 0.24 14.67 -13.38
CA GLY A 195 0.83 14.21 -12.13
C GLY A 195 0.58 15.12 -10.92
N ILE A 196 -0.49 15.92 -10.95
CA ILE A 196 -0.89 16.85 -9.88
C ILE A 196 -2.30 16.53 -9.38
N ALA A 197 -2.63 16.93 -8.15
CA ALA A 197 -3.99 16.80 -7.63
C ALA A 197 -4.88 17.99 -8.04
N LEU A 198 -6.16 17.72 -8.28
CA LEU A 198 -7.21 18.73 -8.28
C LEU A 198 -7.40 19.30 -6.87
N ARG A 199 -8.18 20.39 -6.75
CA ARG A 199 -8.52 21.00 -5.46
C ARG A 199 -9.65 20.22 -4.77
N GLY A 200 -9.36 18.99 -4.37
CA GLY A 200 -10.25 18.14 -3.59
C GLY A 200 -10.29 18.53 -2.12
N LEU A 201 -11.46 18.48 -1.49
CA LEU A 201 -11.64 18.65 -0.05
C LEU A 201 -12.63 17.61 0.45
N PHE A 202 -12.30 16.98 1.57
CA PHE A 202 -13.09 15.93 2.20
C PHE A 202 -13.31 16.29 3.67
N ILE A 203 -14.57 16.20 4.12
CA ILE A 203 -14.93 16.28 5.54
C ILE A 203 -15.21 14.86 6.01
N ILE A 204 -14.39 14.40 6.95
CA ILE A 204 -14.42 13.04 7.51
C ILE A 204 -14.83 13.15 8.98
N ASP A 205 -15.75 12.29 9.40
CA ASP A 205 -16.29 12.29 10.76
C ASP A 205 -15.40 11.52 11.76
N PRO A 206 -15.73 11.55 13.07
CA PRO A 206 -14.98 10.84 14.11
C PRO A 206 -14.88 9.31 13.92
N ASN A 207 -15.77 8.72 13.12
CA ASN A 207 -15.79 7.29 12.79
C ASN A 207 -15.04 6.98 11.49
N GLY A 208 -14.40 7.98 10.87
CA GLY A 208 -13.67 7.85 9.63
C GLY A 208 -14.57 7.74 8.40
N VAL A 209 -15.81 8.26 8.44
CA VAL A 209 -16.77 8.25 7.33
C VAL A 209 -16.79 9.60 6.63
N ILE A 210 -16.75 9.60 5.29
CA ILE A 210 -16.84 10.83 4.49
C ILE A 210 -18.26 11.39 4.55
N LYS A 211 -18.41 12.61 5.07
CA LYS A 211 -19.70 13.33 5.14
C LYS A 211 -19.90 14.29 3.99
N HIS A 212 -18.82 14.86 3.49
CA HIS A 212 -18.84 15.80 2.37
C HIS A 212 -17.55 15.67 1.55
N LEU A 213 -17.68 15.89 0.26
CA LEU A 213 -16.56 16.12 -0.64
C LEU A 213 -16.88 17.24 -1.62
N SER A 214 -15.86 18.01 -1.99
CA SER A 214 -15.91 19.00 -3.07
C SER A 214 -14.63 18.91 -3.89
N VAL A 215 -14.73 19.11 -5.20
CA VAL A 215 -13.58 19.10 -6.12
C VAL A 215 -13.71 20.31 -7.03
N ASN A 216 -12.78 21.25 -6.90
CA ASN A 216 -12.67 22.38 -7.80
C ASN A 216 -11.62 22.10 -8.88
N ASP A 217 -11.82 22.69 -10.05
CA ASP A 217 -10.76 22.81 -11.06
C ASP A 217 -9.63 23.72 -10.53
N LEU A 218 -8.46 23.62 -11.15
CA LEU A 218 -7.21 24.27 -10.75
C LEU A 218 -7.30 25.80 -10.55
N PRO A 219 -8.04 26.60 -11.35
CA PRO A 219 -8.00 28.06 -11.22
C PRO A 219 -8.88 28.62 -10.09
N VAL A 220 -9.78 27.83 -9.48
CA VAL A 220 -10.78 28.34 -8.52
C VAL A 220 -10.51 27.83 -7.11
N GLY A 221 -10.19 28.75 -6.19
CA GLY A 221 -10.01 28.43 -4.76
C GLY A 221 -11.31 28.07 -4.03
N ARG A 222 -11.18 27.45 -2.87
CA ARG A 222 -12.25 27.03 -1.96
C ARG A 222 -12.59 28.10 -0.93
N SER A 223 -13.76 27.96 -0.30
CA SER A 223 -14.19 28.79 0.81
C SER A 223 -13.93 28.11 2.15
N VAL A 224 -13.10 28.73 3.00
CA VAL A 224 -12.85 28.26 4.37
C VAL A 224 -14.10 28.40 5.24
N GLU A 225 -14.86 29.49 5.05
CA GLU A 225 -16.11 29.74 5.79
C GLU A 225 -17.16 28.66 5.51
N GLU A 226 -17.30 28.27 4.24
CA GLU A 226 -18.24 27.21 3.86
C GLU A 226 -17.82 25.87 4.45
N THR A 227 -16.51 25.59 4.46
CA THR A 227 -15.99 24.37 5.07
C THR A 227 -16.32 24.33 6.57
N LEU A 228 -16.07 25.42 7.29
CA LEU A 228 -16.38 25.52 8.73
C LEU A 228 -17.88 25.42 8.99
N ARG A 229 -18.73 26.04 8.15
CA ARG A 229 -20.19 25.94 8.23
C ARG A 229 -20.66 24.49 8.08
N LEU A 230 -20.12 23.75 7.11
CA LEU A 230 -20.44 22.35 6.87
C LEU A 230 -20.02 21.45 8.05
N VAL A 231 -18.81 21.64 8.60
CA VAL A 231 -18.36 20.91 9.80
C VAL A 231 -19.35 21.12 10.96
N LYS A 232 -19.69 22.39 11.26
CA LYS A 232 -20.65 22.72 12.33
C LYS A 232 -22.04 22.14 12.06
N ALA A 233 -22.49 22.11 10.80
CA ALA A 233 -23.77 21.52 10.42
C ALA A 233 -23.83 20.02 10.67
N PHE A 234 -22.81 19.25 10.26
CA PHE A 234 -22.77 17.81 10.52
C PHE A 234 -22.74 17.48 12.01
N GLN A 235 -21.96 18.24 12.79
CA GLN A 235 -21.92 18.10 14.24
C GLN A 235 -23.26 18.41 14.90
N TYR A 236 -23.97 19.44 14.40
CA TYR A 236 -25.29 19.80 14.92
C TYR A 236 -26.30 18.67 14.70
N VAL A 237 -26.36 18.12 13.48
CA VAL A 237 -27.25 17.00 13.12
C VAL A 237 -26.96 15.78 13.99
N GLU A 238 -25.70 15.44 14.22
CA GLU A 238 -25.31 14.31 15.07
C GLU A 238 -25.68 14.52 16.54
N THR A 239 -25.63 15.75 17.04
CA THR A 239 -25.92 16.08 18.45
C THR A 239 -27.43 16.17 18.71
N HIS A 240 -28.22 16.71 17.78
CA HIS A 240 -29.62 17.05 18.01
C HIS A 240 -30.62 16.13 17.29
N GLY A 241 -30.19 15.37 16.28
CA GLY A 241 -31.09 14.53 15.48
C GLY A 241 -32.04 15.31 14.56
N GLU A 242 -31.83 16.62 14.40
CA GLU A 242 -32.55 17.48 13.46
C GLU A 242 -31.74 17.66 12.18
N VAL A 243 -32.36 18.17 11.10
CA VAL A 243 -31.67 18.44 9.83
C VAL A 243 -31.47 19.95 9.60
N CYS A 244 -30.31 20.30 9.04
CA CYS A 244 -29.96 21.68 8.71
C CYS A 244 -30.46 22.07 7.31
N PRO A 245 -31.28 23.12 7.16
CA PRO A 245 -31.74 23.61 5.86
C PRO A 245 -30.63 24.26 5.01
N ALA A 246 -30.95 24.62 3.77
CA ALA A 246 -30.05 25.35 2.90
C ALA A 246 -29.57 26.67 3.56
N ASN A 247 -28.28 26.98 3.40
CA ASN A 247 -27.61 28.14 3.99
C ASN A 247 -27.65 28.22 5.53
N TRP A 248 -27.93 27.11 6.22
CA TRP A 248 -27.94 27.08 7.68
C TRP A 248 -26.59 27.54 8.27
N THR A 249 -26.67 28.41 9.26
CA THR A 249 -25.57 28.82 10.15
C THR A 249 -25.91 28.46 11.59
N PRO A 250 -24.94 28.45 12.52
CA PRO A 250 -25.24 28.39 13.94
C PRO A 250 -26.34 29.40 14.31
N ASP A 251 -27.23 28.99 15.21
CA ASP A 251 -28.42 29.71 15.67
C ASP A 251 -29.55 29.89 14.64
N SER A 252 -29.40 29.39 13.41
CA SER A 252 -30.49 29.37 12.43
C SER A 252 -31.54 28.29 12.74
N PRO A 253 -32.81 28.50 12.35
CA PRO A 253 -33.84 27.47 12.47
C PRO A 253 -33.47 26.16 11.75
N THR A 254 -33.85 25.05 12.37
CA THR A 254 -33.64 23.67 11.92
C THR A 254 -34.97 22.97 11.68
N VAL A 255 -34.93 21.80 11.04
CA VAL A 255 -36.14 21.02 10.74
C VAL A 255 -36.05 19.68 11.48
N ARG A 256 -37.09 19.33 12.24
CA ARG A 256 -37.21 17.97 12.78
C ARG A 256 -37.58 17.01 11.67
N ALA A 257 -36.75 16.01 11.44
CA ALA A 257 -37.10 14.89 10.58
C ALA A 257 -38.07 14.00 11.37
N CYS A 258 -39.37 14.17 11.12
CA CYS A 258 -40.43 13.34 11.69
C CYS A 258 -40.40 11.91 11.14
#